data_AF-A0A1V5YGD4-F1
#
_entry.id   AF-A0A1V5YGD4-F1
#
_cell.length_a   1.000
_cell.length_b   1.000
_cell.length_c   1.000
_cell.angle_alpha   90.00
_cell.angle_beta   90.00
_cell.angle_gamma   90.00
#
_symmetry.space_group_name_H-M   'P 1'
#
loop_
_entity.id
_entity.type
_entity.pdbx_description
1 polymer ?
#
loop_
_entity_poly.entity_id
_entity_poly.type
_entity_poly.pdbx_seq_one_letter_code
_entity_poly.pdbx_strand_id
1 'polypeptide(L)'
;MASCIEGQSYADVQQALCAQTVIVTCEELVSEESLRREPERNQIPLFAVQYVCPVRWGAHPYAVYNYYDYDPRQLKSYHEAADSDDGLERYLQRFVHGAKDHSGYLEAVGGLERLNSLVADPQYGYQPTLQRRRLSQ
;
A
#
# COMPACT_ATOMS: atom_id res chain seq x y z
N MET A 1 -4.91 -18.77 -6.73
CA MET A 1 -5.83 -17.88 -5.98
C MET A 1 -6.19 -16.72 -6.89
N ALA A 2 -7.48 -16.35 -6.97
CA ALA A 2 -7.89 -15.11 -7.63
C ALA A 2 -7.65 -13.92 -6.68
N SER A 3 -7.61 -12.69 -7.20
CA SER A 3 -7.49 -11.50 -6.34
C SER A 3 -8.67 -10.54 -6.54
N CYS A 4 -9.10 -9.94 -5.43
CA CYS A 4 -10.11 -8.90 -5.37
C CYS A 4 -9.40 -7.56 -5.11
N ILE A 5 -9.65 -6.58 -5.96
CA ILE A 5 -9.22 -5.19 -5.80
C ILE A 5 -10.48 -4.38 -5.50
N GLU A 6 -10.61 -3.90 -4.27
CA GLU A 6 -11.70 -2.98 -3.93
C GLU A 6 -11.38 -1.55 -4.39
N GLY A 7 -12.41 -0.80 -4.77
CA GLY A 7 -12.24 0.55 -5.30
C GLY A 7 -11.86 0.57 -6.78
N GLN A 8 -10.97 1.48 -7.17
CA GLN A 8 -10.57 1.65 -8.56
C GLN A 8 -9.41 0.70 -8.90
N SER A 9 -9.57 -0.12 -9.93
CA SER A 9 -8.55 -1.08 -10.39
C SER A 9 -7.55 -0.50 -11.40
N TYR A 10 -7.61 0.82 -11.65
CA TYR A 10 -6.76 1.56 -12.59
C TYR A 10 -6.31 0.76 -13.83
N ALA A 11 -5.02 0.45 -13.91
CA ALA A 11 -4.42 -0.34 -14.97
C ALA A 11 -4.02 -1.76 -14.50
N ASP A 12 -4.28 -2.11 -13.25
CA ASP A 12 -3.80 -3.31 -12.57
C ASP A 12 -4.22 -4.58 -13.33
N VAL A 13 -5.47 -4.64 -13.80
CA VAL A 13 -6.01 -5.80 -14.53
C VAL A 13 -5.31 -5.95 -15.89
N GLN A 14 -5.18 -4.86 -16.64
CA GLN A 14 -4.52 -4.88 -17.95
C GLN A 14 -3.03 -5.21 -17.81
N GLN A 15 -2.35 -4.66 -16.80
CA GLN A 15 -0.95 -4.95 -16.53
C GLN A 15 -0.74 -6.42 -16.14
N ALA A 16 -1.59 -6.96 -15.26
CA ALA A 16 -1.51 -8.35 -14.85
C ALA A 16 -1.72 -9.32 -16.03
N LEU A 17 -2.69 -9.05 -16.91
CA LEU A 17 -2.96 -9.91 -18.06
C LEU A 17 -1.91 -9.82 -19.17
N CYS A 18 -1.16 -8.72 -19.24
CA CYS A 18 -0.09 -8.53 -20.24
C CYS A 18 1.29 -8.98 -19.73
N ALA A 19 1.47 -9.14 -18.42
CA ALA A 19 2.75 -9.49 -17.83
C ALA A 19 3.09 -10.97 -18.04
N GLN A 20 4.39 -11.27 -18.20
CA GLN A 20 4.90 -12.65 -18.21
C GLN A 20 4.86 -13.28 -16.82
N THR A 21 5.04 -12.47 -15.77
CA THR A 21 5.04 -12.89 -14.37
C THR A 21 4.30 -11.86 -13.55
N VAL A 22 3.30 -12.29 -12.78
CA VAL A 22 2.54 -11.44 -11.87
C VAL A 22 2.79 -11.86 -10.43
N ILE A 23 3.22 -10.90 -9.62
CA ILE A 23 3.36 -11.01 -8.16
C ILE A 23 2.33 -10.06 -7.55
N VAL A 24 1.45 -10.58 -6.71
CA VAL A 24 0.43 -9.78 -6.01
C VAL A 24 0.85 -9.60 -4.55
N THR A 25 1.02 -8.36 -4.11
CA THR A 25 1.07 -8.01 -2.69
C THR A 25 -0.34 -7.68 -2.20
N CYS A 26 -0.75 -8.20 -1.03
CA CYS A 26 -2.10 -7.96 -0.51
C CYS A 26 -2.11 -7.61 0.98
N GLU A 27 -3.10 -6.81 1.38
CA GLU A 27 -3.38 -6.48 2.79
C GLU A 27 -3.94 -7.68 3.56
N GLU A 28 -4.73 -8.49 2.87
CA GLU A 28 -5.40 -9.66 3.46
C GLU A 28 -5.29 -10.87 2.54
N LEU A 29 -5.03 -12.02 3.15
CA LEU A 29 -5.07 -13.32 2.49
C LEU A 29 -6.27 -14.09 3.02
N VAL A 30 -7.22 -14.38 2.15
CA VAL A 30 -8.48 -15.07 2.48
C VAL A 30 -8.52 -16.47 1.89
N SER A 31 -9.48 -17.29 2.35
CA SER A 31 -9.70 -18.62 1.77
C SER A 31 -10.31 -18.53 0.37
N GLU A 32 -10.17 -19.61 -0.41
CA GLU A 32 -10.85 -19.69 -1.71
C GLU A 32 -12.37 -19.64 -1.59
N GLU A 33 -12.94 -20.19 -0.51
CA GLU A 33 -14.38 -20.14 -0.26
C GLU A 33 -14.86 -18.70 -0.17
N SER A 34 -14.13 -17.84 0.55
CA SER A 34 -14.46 -16.41 0.66
C SER A 34 -14.49 -15.72 -0.71
N LEU A 35 -13.50 -15.97 -1.56
CA LEU A 35 -13.45 -15.41 -2.92
C LEU A 35 -14.55 -15.96 -3.85
N ARG A 36 -15.02 -17.18 -3.61
CA ARG A 36 -16.10 -17.82 -4.39
C ARG A 36 -17.49 -17.36 -4.00
N ARG A 37 -17.66 -16.67 -2.85
CA ARG A 37 -18.96 -16.13 -2.43
C ARG A 37 -19.43 -14.99 -3.34
N GLU A 38 -18.51 -14.14 -3.79
CA GLU A 38 -18.77 -13.02 -4.70
C GLU A 38 -17.78 -13.05 -5.88
N PRO A 39 -17.87 -14.05 -6.77
CA PRO A 39 -16.87 -14.30 -7.81
C PRO A 39 -16.72 -13.14 -8.81
N GLU A 40 -17.77 -12.36 -9.02
CA GLU A 40 -17.78 -11.16 -9.87
C GLU A 40 -16.88 -10.03 -9.34
N ARG A 41 -16.51 -10.07 -8.06
CA ARG A 41 -15.58 -9.11 -7.44
C ARG A 41 -14.11 -9.45 -7.67
N ASN A 42 -13.81 -10.63 -8.23
CA ASN A 42 -12.43 -11.04 -8.50
C ASN A 42 -11.99 -10.58 -9.89
N GLN A 43 -11.11 -9.57 -9.96
CA GLN A 43 -10.72 -8.97 -11.24
C GLN A 43 -9.53 -9.66 -11.91
N ILE A 44 -8.58 -10.22 -11.13
CA ILE A 44 -7.42 -10.90 -11.69
C ILE A 44 -7.63 -12.42 -11.60
N PRO A 45 -7.66 -13.13 -12.75
CA PRO A 45 -7.83 -14.58 -12.77
C PRO A 45 -6.65 -15.32 -12.13
N LEU A 46 -6.92 -16.47 -11.52
CA LEU A 46 -5.91 -17.28 -10.84
C LEU A 46 -4.73 -17.70 -11.73
N PHE A 47 -4.96 -17.90 -13.03
CA PHE A 47 -3.92 -18.34 -13.96
C PHE A 47 -2.96 -17.22 -14.34
N ALA A 48 -3.35 -15.95 -14.13
CA ALA A 48 -2.49 -14.81 -14.40
C ALA A 48 -1.50 -14.57 -13.25
N VAL A 49 -1.80 -15.06 -12.04
CA VAL A 49 -1.02 -14.80 -10.82
C VAL A 49 -0.04 -15.93 -10.55
N GLN A 50 1.25 -15.60 -10.43
CA GLN A 50 2.31 -16.56 -10.16
C GLN A 50 2.65 -16.65 -8.67
N TYR A 51 2.65 -15.50 -7.98
CA TYR A 51 2.98 -15.41 -6.55
C TYR A 51 2.01 -14.48 -5.83
N VAL A 52 1.67 -14.84 -4.60
CA VAL A 52 0.86 -14.02 -3.69
C VAL A 52 1.63 -13.81 -2.40
N CYS A 53 1.82 -12.57 -2.01
CA CYS A 53 2.61 -12.16 -0.86
C CYS A 53 1.74 -11.29 0.07
N PRO A 54 1.38 -11.78 1.27
CA PRO A 54 0.73 -10.94 2.27
C PRO A 54 1.73 -9.86 2.74
N VAL A 55 1.45 -8.60 2.41
CA VAL A 55 2.27 -7.44 2.76
C VAL A 55 1.34 -6.34 3.23
N ARG A 56 1.05 -6.35 4.54
CA ARG A 56 0.23 -5.31 5.17
C ARG A 56 0.93 -3.95 5.08
N TRP A 57 0.17 -2.89 4.84
CA TRP A 57 0.72 -1.56 4.56
C TRP A 57 1.61 -1.54 3.31
N GLY A 58 1.35 -2.42 2.35
CA GLY A 58 2.21 -2.63 1.17
C GLY A 58 2.17 -1.48 0.16
N ALA A 59 1.08 -0.70 0.13
CA ALA A 59 0.95 0.45 -0.76
C ALA A 59 1.39 1.78 -0.09
N HIS A 60 1.72 1.77 1.20
CA HIS A 60 2.22 2.95 1.90
C HIS A 60 3.45 3.52 1.14
N PRO A 61 3.51 4.84 0.85
CA PRO A 61 2.75 5.93 1.47
C PRO A 61 1.42 6.30 0.80
N TYR A 62 0.95 5.53 -0.18
CA TYR A 62 -0.35 5.74 -0.82
C TYR A 62 -1.47 4.99 -0.09
N ALA A 63 -2.71 5.30 -0.47
CA ALA A 63 -3.91 4.73 0.15
C ALA A 63 -4.25 3.35 -0.42
N VAL A 64 -4.86 2.51 0.42
CA VAL A 64 -5.60 1.31 -0.02
C VAL A 64 -7.05 1.49 0.42
N TYR A 65 -7.97 1.49 -0.55
CA TYR A 65 -9.39 1.71 -0.29
C TYR A 65 -9.91 0.79 0.81
N ASN A 66 -10.68 1.34 1.75
CA ASN A 66 -11.21 0.67 2.97
C ASN A 66 -10.18 0.19 4.00
N TYR A 67 -8.88 0.16 3.71
CA TYR A 67 -7.85 -0.23 4.68
C TYR A 67 -7.20 0.99 5.33
N TYR A 68 -6.61 1.88 4.55
CA TYR A 68 -5.93 3.07 5.07
C TYR A 68 -5.78 4.18 4.03
N ASP A 69 -5.68 5.41 4.55
CA ASP A 69 -5.43 6.61 3.78
C ASP A 69 -3.94 6.79 3.47
N TYR A 70 -3.62 7.67 2.53
CA TYR A 70 -2.23 7.99 2.20
C TYR A 70 -1.54 8.73 3.36
N ASP A 71 -0.21 8.63 3.43
CA ASP A 71 0.59 9.33 4.44
C ASP A 71 1.10 10.68 3.89
N PRO A 72 0.44 11.81 4.20
CA PRO A 72 0.88 13.12 3.74
C PRO A 72 2.24 13.55 4.32
N ARG A 73 2.63 13.04 5.50
CA ARG A 73 3.93 13.32 6.12
C ARG A 73 5.04 12.61 5.36
N GLN A 74 4.85 11.35 5.02
CA GLN A 74 5.85 10.59 4.27
C GLN A 74 6.00 11.10 2.83
N LEU A 75 4.90 11.44 2.17
CA LEU A 75 4.94 12.06 0.84
C LEU A 75 5.68 13.40 0.85
N LYS A 76 5.41 14.24 1.86
CA LYS A 76 6.14 15.51 2.04
C LYS A 76 7.63 15.27 2.31
N SER A 77 7.96 14.33 3.20
CA SER A 77 9.35 13.99 3.52
C SER A 77 10.14 13.52 2.30
N TYR A 78 9.53 12.68 1.44
CA TYR A 78 10.15 12.26 0.19
C TYR A 78 10.34 13.45 -0.76
N HIS A 79 9.32 14.28 -0.94
CA HIS A 79 9.37 15.43 -1.83
C HIS A 79 10.47 16.43 -1.44
N GLU A 80 10.58 16.75 -0.14
CA GLU A 80 11.62 17.66 0.38
C GLU A 80 13.03 17.04 0.26
N ALA A 81 13.15 15.73 0.50
CA ALA A 81 14.44 15.04 0.36
C ALA A 81 14.91 14.98 -1.10
N ALA A 82 13.99 14.78 -2.04
CA ALA A 82 14.28 14.63 -3.46
C ALA A 82 14.76 15.91 -4.17
N ASP A 83 14.77 17.05 -3.47
CA ASP A 83 15.26 18.34 -4.01
C ASP A 83 16.80 18.39 -4.17
N SER A 84 17.52 17.41 -3.61
CA SER A 84 18.97 17.27 -3.78
C SER A 84 19.41 15.80 -3.73
N ASP A 85 20.49 15.47 -4.42
CA ASP A 85 21.05 14.10 -4.42
C ASP A 85 21.41 13.64 -3.00
N ASP A 86 22.07 14.50 -2.21
CA ASP A 86 22.42 14.21 -0.81
C ASP A 86 21.17 14.02 0.08
N GLY A 87 20.10 14.77 -0.19
CA GLY A 87 18.82 14.65 0.52
C GLY A 87 18.14 13.33 0.21
N LEU A 88 18.07 12.98 -1.08
CA LEU A 88 17.49 11.74 -1.56
C LEU A 88 18.26 10.53 -1.01
N GLU A 89 19.59 10.58 -1.03
CA GLU A 89 20.44 9.50 -0.49
C GLU A 89 20.16 9.28 1.01
N ARG A 90 20.04 10.36 1.80
CA ARG A 90 19.67 10.23 3.23
C ARG A 90 18.28 9.62 3.42
N TYR A 91 17.32 9.98 2.57
CA TYR A 91 15.97 9.40 2.60
C TYR A 91 16.01 7.90 2.29
N LEU A 92 16.67 7.52 1.19
CA LEU A 92 16.81 6.12 0.78
C LEU A 92 17.56 5.31 1.81
N GLN A 93 18.61 5.87 2.41
CA GLN A 93 19.35 5.22 3.49
C GLN A 93 18.46 4.95 4.71
N ARG A 94 17.55 5.86 5.07
CA ARG A 94 16.65 5.68 6.20
C ARG A 94 15.53 4.68 5.92
N PHE A 95 14.87 4.78 4.78
CA PHE A 95 13.61 4.07 4.52
C PHE A 95 13.76 2.84 3.62
N VAL A 96 14.87 2.71 2.89
CA VAL A 96 15.08 1.63 1.91
C VAL A 96 16.32 0.80 2.27
N HIS A 97 17.52 1.39 2.20
CA HIS A 97 18.77 0.64 2.36
C HIS A 97 19.08 0.28 3.81
N GLY A 98 18.65 1.11 4.76
CA GLY A 98 18.81 0.85 6.19
C GLY A 98 17.68 0.00 6.80
N ALA A 99 16.56 -0.17 6.08
CA ALA A 99 15.47 -1.04 6.50
C ALA A 99 15.83 -2.50 6.18
N LYS A 100 15.80 -3.37 7.20
CA LYS A 100 16.08 -4.80 7.01
C LYS A 100 15.02 -5.49 6.14
N ASP A 101 13.77 -5.10 6.34
CA ASP A 101 12.57 -5.66 5.74
C ASP A 101 11.42 -4.64 5.82
N HIS A 102 10.24 -5.05 5.38
CA HIS A 102 9.05 -4.18 5.38
C HIS A 102 8.67 -3.69 6.78
N SER A 103 8.81 -4.50 7.82
CA SER A 103 8.53 -4.03 9.18
C SER A 103 9.55 -2.99 9.64
N GLY A 104 10.84 -3.16 9.30
CA GLY A 104 11.85 -2.13 9.54
C GLY A 104 11.53 -0.79 8.86
N TYR A 105 10.99 -0.82 7.64
CA TYR A 105 10.48 0.38 6.96
C TYR A 105 9.32 1.02 7.73
N LEU A 106 8.31 0.23 8.12
CA LEU A 106 7.15 0.72 8.86
C LEU A 106 7.52 1.33 10.22
N GLU A 107 8.50 0.74 10.92
CA GLU A 107 9.05 1.33 12.15
C GLU A 107 9.74 2.66 11.87
N ALA A 108 10.54 2.76 10.81
CA ALA A 108 11.24 4.00 10.43
C ALA A 108 10.29 5.17 10.09
N VAL A 109 9.09 4.86 9.57
CA VAL A 109 8.01 5.82 9.28
C VAL A 109 7.35 6.37 10.55
N GLY A 110 7.43 5.64 11.67
CA GLY A 110 6.79 6.03 12.94
C GLY A 110 5.99 4.89 13.59
N GLY A 111 6.11 3.66 13.08
CA GLY A 111 5.56 2.46 13.68
C GLY A 111 4.04 2.49 13.83
N LEU A 112 3.52 1.68 14.75
CA LEU A 112 2.09 1.47 14.94
C LEU A 112 1.31 2.75 15.25
N GLU A 113 1.91 3.72 15.96
CA GLU A 113 1.25 4.99 16.26
C GLU A 113 0.91 5.74 14.96
N ARG A 114 1.89 5.86 14.07
CA ARG A 114 1.68 6.53 12.78
C ARG A 114 0.68 5.76 11.92
N LEU A 115 0.87 4.43 11.80
CA LEU A 115 0.01 3.60 10.96
C LEU A 115 -1.45 3.62 11.43
N ASN A 116 -1.71 3.50 12.74
CA ASN A 116 -3.07 3.56 13.27
C ASN A 116 -3.76 4.91 12.99
N SER A 117 -2.99 6.01 12.93
CA SER A 117 -3.54 7.33 12.56
C SER A 117 -3.98 7.44 11.09
N LEU A 118 -3.62 6.47 10.24
CA LEU A 118 -3.94 6.43 8.81
C LEU A 118 -5.09 5.46 8.49
N VAL A 119 -5.45 4.57 9.42
CA VAL A 119 -6.50 3.56 9.21
C VAL A 119 -7.79 4.24 8.76
N ALA A 120 -8.39 3.68 7.72
CA ALA A 120 -9.63 4.20 7.15
C ALA A 120 -10.79 3.99 8.13
N ASP A 121 -11.67 4.97 8.22
CA ASP A 121 -12.93 4.81 8.93
C ASP A 121 -13.88 4.00 8.03
N PRO A 122 -14.46 2.86 8.50
CA PRO A 122 -15.34 2.02 7.70
C PRO A 122 -16.57 2.74 7.13
N GLN A 123 -17.03 3.83 7.77
CA GLN A 123 -18.15 4.62 7.27
C GLN A 123 -17.78 5.43 6.02
N TYR A 124 -16.52 5.85 5.91
CA TYR A 124 -16.07 6.79 4.88
C TYR A 124 -15.15 6.14 3.84
N GLY A 125 -14.47 5.05 4.17
CA GLY A 125 -13.46 4.41 3.33
C GLY A 125 -12.11 5.14 3.27
N TYR A 126 -11.95 6.19 4.09
CA TYR A 126 -10.73 7.00 4.24
C TYR A 126 -10.64 7.54 5.68
N GLN A 127 -9.56 8.24 6.07
CA GLN A 127 -9.43 8.82 7.41
C GLN A 127 -9.92 10.28 7.44
N PRO A 128 -11.13 10.57 7.94
CA PRO A 128 -11.72 11.92 7.88
C PRO A 128 -10.97 12.96 8.71
N THR A 129 -10.35 12.55 9.82
CA THR A 129 -9.64 13.47 10.73
C THR A 129 -8.17 13.69 10.34
N LEU A 130 -7.69 13.03 9.28
CA LEU A 130 -6.30 13.13 8.84
C LEU A 130 -5.98 14.55 8.36
N GLN A 131 -5.02 15.19 9.03
CA GLN A 131 -4.46 16.45 8.59
C GLN A 131 -3.62 16.24 7.32
N ARG A 132 -4.12 16.73 6.18
CA ARG A 132 -3.47 16.60 4.86
C ARG A 132 -2.69 17.83 4.42
N ARG A 133 -2.99 18.99 5.02
CA ARG A 133 -2.43 20.31 4.66
C ARG A 133 -1.90 20.99 5.91
N ARG A 134 -0.89 21.85 5.72
CA ARG A 134 -0.23 22.59 6.83
C ARG A 134 0.29 21.64 7.91
N LEU A 135 0.95 20.56 7.47
CA LEU A 135 1.57 19.60 8.38
C LEU A 135 2.58 20.36 9.26
N SER A 136 2.39 20.30 10.58
CA SER A 136 3.42 20.75 11.52
C SER A 136 4.69 19.93 11.28
N GLN A 137 5.85 20.58 11.41
CA GLN A 137 7.14 19.90 11.34
C GLN A 137 7.23 18.80 12.40
#